data_AF-A0A968V8F9-F1
#
_entry.id   AF-A0A968V8F9-F1
#
_cell.length_a   1.000
_cell.length_b   1.000
_cell.length_c   1.000
_cell.angle_alpha   90.00
_cell.angle_beta   90.00
_cell.angle_gamma   90.00
#
_symmetry.space_group_name_H-M   'P 1'
#
loop_
_entity.id
_entity.type
_entity.pdbx_description
1 polymer ?
#
loop_
_entity_poly.entity_id
_entity_poly.type
_entity_poly.pdbx_seq_one_letter_code
_entity_poly.pdbx_strand_id
1 'polypeptide(L)'
;MKNKYIIASLLTAFLGFQFLSFTAKTPEEILNELTTSFHEGMNEFERSIQTFKQSAIALDSTATAIERLRAAHINNRLAFKAIEYLLAHSDEEVVKKYLNGAPLPTVEPNLPEVNRIDPEGLQVLDELVFRRTTLSSERRKLLNLLVS
;
A
#
# COMPACT_ATOMS: atom_id res chain seq x y z
N MET A 1 -4.88 6.08 -60.00
CA MET A 1 -6.02 6.29 -59.06
C MET A 1 -6.46 5.01 -58.36
N LYS A 2 -6.63 3.86 -59.06
CA LYS A 2 -6.98 2.55 -58.47
C LYS A 2 -6.16 2.13 -57.24
N ASN A 3 -4.84 2.31 -57.26
CA ASN A 3 -3.96 1.85 -56.18
C ASN A 3 -4.18 2.60 -54.86
N LYS A 4 -4.64 3.86 -54.90
CA LYS A 4 -4.91 4.65 -53.68
C LYS A 4 -6.14 4.12 -52.93
N TYR A 5 -7.15 3.66 -53.65
CA TYR A 5 -8.35 3.05 -53.06
C TYR A 5 -8.08 1.67 -52.47
N ILE A 6 -7.18 0.88 -53.08
CA ILE A 6 -6.76 -0.42 -52.55
C ILE A 6 -6.03 -0.24 -51.21
N ILE A 7 -5.11 0.72 -51.11
CA ILE A 7 -4.38 1.02 -49.88
C ILE A 7 -5.34 1.52 -48.79
N ALA A 8 -6.29 2.39 -49.13
CA ALA A 8 -7.30 2.86 -48.18
C ALA A 8 -8.16 1.71 -47.66
N SER A 9 -8.61 0.79 -48.52
CA SER A 9 -9.40 -0.38 -48.10
C SER A 9 -8.62 -1.33 -47.20
N LEU A 10 -7.33 -1.55 -47.45
CA LEU A 10 -6.48 -2.38 -46.59
C LEU A 10 -6.24 -1.73 -45.23
N LEU A 11 -6.05 -0.42 -45.16
CA LEU A 11 -5.95 0.32 -43.90
C LEU A 11 -7.23 0.25 -43.09
N THR A 12 -8.39 0.41 -43.74
CA THR A 12 -9.69 0.29 -43.07
C THR A 12 -9.94 -1.12 -42.57
N ALA A 13 -9.57 -2.15 -43.35
CA ALA A 13 -9.68 -3.54 -42.93
C ALA A 13 -8.73 -3.87 -41.77
N PHE A 14 -7.50 -3.35 -41.80
CA PHE A 14 -6.52 -3.53 -40.72
C PHE A 14 -6.99 -2.85 -39.43
N LEU A 15 -7.48 -1.61 -39.51
CA LEU A 15 -8.07 -0.90 -38.37
C LEU A 15 -9.30 -1.62 -37.83
N GLY A 16 -10.18 -2.13 -38.70
CA GLY A 16 -11.34 -2.93 -38.30
C GLY A 16 -10.97 -4.25 -37.62
N PHE A 17 -9.88 -4.90 -38.06
CA PHE A 17 -9.39 -6.13 -37.46
C PHE A 17 -8.86 -5.92 -36.03
N GLN A 18 -8.24 -4.77 -35.75
CA GLN A 18 -7.78 -4.42 -34.39
C GLN A 18 -8.96 -4.27 -33.40
N PHE A 19 -10.12 -3.78 -33.86
CA PHE A 19 -11.32 -3.65 -33.02
C PHE A 19 -11.98 -4.99 -32.66
N LEU A 20 -11.74 -6.04 -33.44
CA LEU A 20 -12.30 -7.37 -33.20
C LEU A 20 -11.49 -8.20 -32.18
N SER A 21 -10.32 -7.71 -31.74
CA SER A 21 -9.41 -8.41 -30.83
C SER A 21 -9.79 -8.32 -29.35
N PHE A 22 -10.98 -7.83 -29.00
CA PHE A 22 -11.43 -7.76 -27.61
C PHE A 22 -11.87 -9.15 -27.12
N THR A 23 -10.92 -9.91 -26.57
CA THR A 23 -11.23 -11.18 -25.88
C THR A 23 -11.48 -10.87 -24.41
N ALA A 24 -12.69 -11.15 -23.94
CA ALA A 24 -12.98 -11.07 -22.51
C ALA A 24 -12.18 -12.15 -21.76
N LYS A 25 -11.49 -11.77 -20.69
CA LYS A 25 -10.79 -12.72 -19.83
C LYS A 25 -11.80 -13.66 -19.19
N THR A 26 -11.44 -14.93 -19.13
CA THR A 26 -12.18 -15.95 -18.39
C THR A 26 -12.09 -15.70 -16.88
N PRO A 27 -13.05 -16.20 -16.08
CA PRO A 27 -12.95 -16.12 -14.62
C PRO A 27 -11.65 -16.68 -14.04
N GLU A 28 -11.11 -17.75 -14.64
CA GLU A 28 -9.85 -18.36 -14.22
C GLU A 28 -8.64 -17.45 -14.49
N GLU A 29 -8.59 -16.82 -15.67
CA GLU A 29 -7.53 -15.85 -15.99
C GLU A 29 -7.58 -14.63 -15.04
N ILE A 30 -8.78 -14.12 -14.75
CA ILE A 30 -8.96 -13.02 -13.79
C ILE A 30 -8.49 -13.44 -12.40
N LEU A 31 -8.86 -14.65 -11.95
CA LEU A 31 -8.45 -15.16 -10.64
C LEU A 31 -6.94 -15.32 -10.54
N ASN A 32 -6.29 -15.87 -11.57
CA ASN A 32 -4.84 -16.06 -11.61
C ASN A 32 -4.09 -14.72 -11.62
N GLU A 33 -4.57 -13.74 -12.39
CA GLU A 33 -4.00 -12.39 -12.42
C GLU A 33 -4.16 -11.67 -11.08
N LEU A 34 -5.35 -11.74 -10.47
CA LEU A 34 -5.61 -11.15 -9.16
C LEU A 34 -4.74 -11.78 -8.08
N THR A 35 -4.62 -13.11 -8.08
CA THR A 35 -3.79 -13.86 -7.15
C THR A 35 -2.32 -13.48 -7.29
N THR A 36 -1.83 -13.40 -8.53
CA THR A 36 -0.44 -12.99 -8.82
C THR A 36 -0.19 -11.55 -8.35
N SER A 37 -1.06 -10.62 -8.74
CA SER A 37 -0.96 -9.21 -8.35
C SER A 37 -1.01 -9.01 -6.84
N PHE A 38 -1.86 -9.78 -6.14
CA PHE A 38 -1.92 -9.73 -4.68
C PHE A 38 -0.63 -10.25 -4.03
N HIS A 39 -0.08 -11.38 -4.49
CA HIS A 39 1.19 -11.89 -3.97
C HIS A 39 2.36 -10.94 -4.24
N GLU A 40 2.42 -10.34 -5.42
CA GLU A 40 3.41 -9.32 -5.73
C GLU A 40 3.26 -8.09 -4.84
N GLY A 41 2.02 -7.64 -4.60
CA GLY A 41 1.71 -6.56 -3.68
C GLY A 41 2.11 -6.87 -2.23
N MET A 42 1.88 -8.10 -1.76
CA MET A 42 2.33 -8.56 -0.43
C MET A 42 3.85 -8.51 -0.32
N ASN A 43 4.57 -8.99 -1.33
CA ASN A 43 6.04 -8.95 -1.37
C ASN A 43 6.58 -7.51 -1.43
N GLU A 44 5.91 -6.62 -2.16
CA GLU A 44 6.25 -5.19 -2.18
C GLU A 44 6.01 -4.55 -0.82
N PHE A 45 4.88 -4.85 -0.18
CA PHE A 45 4.58 -4.35 1.16
C PHE A 45 5.63 -4.81 2.18
N GLU A 46 6.00 -6.09 2.19
CA GLU A 46 7.07 -6.59 3.06
C GLU A 46 8.41 -5.87 2.83
N ARG A 47 8.83 -5.71 1.56
CA ARG A 47 10.06 -4.98 1.22
C ARG A 47 10.01 -3.52 1.65
N SER A 48 8.85 -2.89 1.52
CA SER A 48 8.63 -1.50 1.92
C SER A 48 8.72 -1.31 3.44
N ILE A 49 8.20 -2.28 4.23
CA ILE A 49 8.36 -2.32 5.70
C ILE A 49 9.84 -2.38 6.07
N GLN A 50 10.62 -3.26 5.43
CA GLN A 50 12.06 -3.38 5.73
C GLN A 50 12.82 -2.09 5.40
N THR A 51 12.48 -1.45 4.27
CA THR A 51 13.07 -0.16 3.87
C THR A 51 12.73 0.94 4.88
N PHE A 52 11.48 0.99 5.34
CA PHE A 52 11.04 1.93 6.35
C PHE A 52 11.75 1.70 7.69
N LYS A 53 11.85 0.45 8.13
CA LYS A 53 12.60 0.07 9.34
C LYS A 53 14.07 0.48 9.26
N GLN A 54 14.73 0.25 8.13
CA GLN A 54 16.12 0.66 7.95
C GLN A 54 16.30 2.18 7.98
N SER A 55 15.38 2.94 7.38
CA SER A 55 15.44 4.40 7.45
C SER A 55 15.15 4.93 8.86
N ALA A 56 14.29 4.27 9.64
CA ALA A 56 14.08 4.57 11.06
C ALA A 56 15.31 4.26 11.92
N ILE A 57 16.01 3.17 11.63
CA ILE A 57 17.30 2.83 12.28
C ILE A 57 18.36 3.87 11.93
N ALA A 58 18.43 4.32 10.68
CA ALA A 58 19.41 5.32 10.23
C ALA A 58 19.00 6.77 10.55
N LEU A 59 17.88 7.00 11.23
CA LEU A 59 17.36 8.33 11.52
C LEU A 59 18.30 9.12 12.45
N ASP A 60 18.67 10.31 12.03
CA ASP A 60 19.34 11.33 12.81
C ASP A 60 18.60 12.68 12.70
N SER A 61 19.18 13.76 13.22
CA SER A 61 18.56 15.10 13.19
C SER A 61 18.77 15.85 11.86
N THR A 62 19.39 15.24 10.85
CA THR A 62 19.59 15.87 9.54
C THR A 62 18.29 15.89 8.74
N ALA A 63 18.09 16.96 7.97
CA ALA A 63 16.93 17.07 7.07
C ALA A 63 16.89 15.90 6.07
N THR A 64 18.05 15.46 5.57
CA THR A 64 18.14 14.34 4.63
C THR A 64 17.67 13.01 5.23
N ALA A 65 18.03 12.71 6.48
CA ALA A 65 17.56 11.48 7.14
C ALA A 65 16.04 11.51 7.40
N ILE A 66 15.52 12.67 7.81
CA ILE A 66 14.07 12.88 8.03
C ILE A 66 13.29 12.70 6.72
N GLU A 67 13.74 13.32 5.61
CA GLU A 67 13.08 13.18 4.32
C GLU A 67 13.16 11.75 3.77
N ARG A 68 14.29 11.06 3.98
CA ARG A 68 14.41 9.63 3.63
C ARG A 68 13.41 8.77 4.41
N LEU A 69 13.25 9.01 5.69
CA LEU A 69 12.27 8.31 6.53
C LEU A 69 10.85 8.55 6.03
N ARG A 70 10.49 9.81 5.76
CA ARG A 70 9.17 10.20 5.25
C ARG A 70 8.87 9.55 3.90
N ALA A 71 9.83 9.57 2.99
CA ALA A 71 9.69 8.90 1.69
C ALA A 71 9.49 7.39 1.85
N ALA A 72 10.28 6.74 2.73
CA ALA A 72 10.13 5.32 3.00
C ALA A 72 8.76 4.98 3.62
N HIS A 73 8.27 5.83 4.53
CA HIS A 73 6.94 5.69 5.13
C HIS A 73 5.82 5.85 4.08
N ILE A 74 5.91 6.85 3.20
CA ILE A 74 4.93 7.03 2.11
C ILE A 74 4.90 5.80 1.20
N ASN A 75 6.06 5.27 0.82
CA ASN A 75 6.13 4.07 -0.01
C ASN A 75 5.51 2.86 0.69
N ASN A 76 5.75 2.71 1.99
CA ASN A 76 5.12 1.69 2.82
C ASN A 76 3.59 1.83 2.86
N ARG A 77 3.07 3.07 2.98
CA ARG A 77 1.62 3.35 2.92
C ARG A 77 1.02 3.00 1.56
N LEU A 78 1.70 3.34 0.47
CA LEU A 78 1.24 3.03 -0.88
C LEU A 78 1.23 1.53 -1.15
N ALA A 79 2.28 0.81 -0.74
CA ALA A 79 2.36 -0.65 -0.88
C ALA A 79 1.26 -1.36 -0.07
N PHE A 80 1.00 -0.94 1.18
CA PHE A 80 -0.14 -1.42 1.95
C PHE A 80 -1.47 -1.14 1.25
N LYS A 81 -1.67 0.10 0.76
CA LYS A 81 -2.94 0.50 0.13
C LYS A 81 -3.27 -0.34 -1.11
N ALA A 82 -2.24 -0.78 -1.83
CA ALA A 82 -2.39 -1.64 -3.01
C ALA A 82 -2.97 -3.03 -2.69
N ILE A 83 -2.84 -3.52 -1.46
CA ILE A 83 -3.32 -4.84 -1.03
C ILE A 83 -4.43 -4.77 0.03
N GLU A 84 -4.71 -3.59 0.59
CA GLU A 84 -5.64 -3.38 1.70
C GLU A 84 -7.02 -3.96 1.41
N TYR A 85 -7.53 -3.83 0.18
CA TYR A 85 -8.88 -4.29 -0.18
C TYR A 85 -9.08 -5.79 0.04
N LEU A 86 -8.10 -6.64 -0.28
CA LEU A 86 -8.19 -8.08 -0.07
C LEU A 86 -7.88 -8.47 1.38
N LEU A 87 -6.93 -7.77 2.03
CA LEU A 87 -6.66 -8.00 3.45
C LEU A 87 -7.88 -7.66 4.32
N ALA A 88 -8.51 -6.52 4.07
CA ALA A 88 -9.70 -6.09 4.78
C ALA A 88 -10.92 -6.94 4.45
N HIS A 89 -10.98 -7.52 3.25
CA HIS A 89 -12.00 -8.52 2.93
C HIS A 89 -11.82 -9.82 3.72
N SER A 90 -10.58 -10.24 3.98
CA SER A 90 -10.29 -11.45 4.76
C SER A 90 -10.53 -11.25 6.25
N ASP A 91 -10.03 -10.15 6.82
CA ASP A 91 -10.19 -9.82 8.24
C ASP A 91 -10.13 -8.30 8.45
N GLU A 92 -11.31 -7.68 8.41
CA GLU A 92 -11.44 -6.23 8.58
C GLU A 92 -11.02 -5.76 9.97
N GLU A 93 -11.30 -6.56 11.00
CA GLU A 93 -11.00 -6.22 12.40
C GLU A 93 -9.48 -6.18 12.63
N VAL A 94 -8.75 -7.19 12.13
CA VAL A 94 -7.28 -7.20 12.22
C VAL A 94 -6.67 -6.02 11.47
N VAL A 95 -7.17 -5.71 10.27
CA VAL A 95 -6.68 -4.57 9.50
C VAL A 95 -6.93 -3.26 10.25
N LYS A 96 -8.15 -3.05 10.77
CA LYS A 96 -8.51 -1.83 11.50
C LYS A 96 -7.89 -1.71 12.87
N LYS A 97 -7.50 -2.80 13.53
CA LYS A 97 -6.93 -2.75 14.88
C LYS A 97 -5.41 -2.67 14.86
N TYR A 98 -4.75 -3.44 13.99
CA TYR A 98 -3.30 -3.65 14.08
C TYR A 98 -2.51 -3.12 12.88
N LEU A 99 -3.08 -3.14 11.67
CA LEU A 99 -2.34 -2.73 10.46
C LEU A 99 -2.55 -1.26 10.11
N ASN A 100 -3.80 -0.79 10.12
CA ASN A 100 -4.18 0.57 9.74
C ASN A 100 -5.06 1.22 10.81
N GLY A 101 -4.72 0.98 12.08
CA GLY A 101 -5.51 1.43 13.21
C GLY A 101 -5.54 2.93 13.41
N ALA A 102 -6.63 3.39 14.03
CA ALA A 102 -6.85 4.80 14.31
C ALA A 102 -5.73 5.35 15.21
N PRO A 103 -5.32 6.61 15.02
CA PRO A 103 -4.22 7.21 15.79
C PRO A 103 -4.59 7.50 17.27
N LEU A 104 -5.79 7.13 17.70
CA LEU A 104 -6.33 7.43 19.01
C LEU A 104 -6.57 6.14 19.81
N PRO A 105 -6.30 6.14 21.12
CA PRO A 105 -6.66 5.02 21.98
C PRO A 105 -8.15 4.71 21.85
N THR A 106 -8.46 3.43 21.71
CA THR A 106 -9.84 2.95 21.62
C THR A 106 -10.11 2.00 22.79
N VAL A 107 -11.38 1.91 23.21
CA VAL A 107 -11.80 0.97 24.25
C VAL A 107 -12.27 -0.33 23.61
N GLU A 108 -11.98 -1.45 24.25
CA GLU A 108 -12.39 -2.75 23.76
C GLU A 108 -13.92 -2.89 23.86
N PRO A 109 -14.64 -2.99 22.73
CA PRO A 109 -16.09 -3.07 22.78
C PRO A 109 -16.51 -4.40 23.40
N ASN A 110 -17.55 -4.37 24.23
CA ASN A 110 -18.20 -5.54 24.84
C ASN A 110 -17.50 -6.20 26.04
N LEU A 111 -16.53 -5.55 26.68
CA LEU A 111 -16.02 -5.99 27.99
C LEU A 111 -16.63 -5.14 29.14
N PRO A 112 -17.01 -5.77 30.27
CA PRO A 112 -17.47 -5.04 31.46
C PRO A 112 -16.37 -4.16 32.08
N GLU A 113 -15.11 -4.54 31.89
CA GLU A 113 -13.94 -3.77 32.29
C GLU A 113 -13.44 -2.91 31.13
N VAL A 114 -13.15 -1.64 31.40
CA VAL A 114 -12.58 -0.71 30.41
C VAL A 114 -11.12 -1.11 30.16
N ASN A 115 -10.91 -1.97 29.18
CA ASN A 115 -9.58 -2.29 28.69
C ASN A 115 -9.19 -1.29 27.60
N ARG A 116 -8.05 -0.60 27.77
CA ARG A 116 -7.52 0.33 26.75
C ARG A 116 -6.70 -0.43 25.74
N ILE A 117 -6.99 -0.19 24.46
CA ILE A 117 -6.16 -0.63 23.35
C ILE A 117 -5.23 0.54 23.00
N ASP A 118 -3.92 0.30 23.09
CA ASP A 118 -2.93 1.28 22.66
C ASP A 118 -2.99 1.47 21.14
N PRO A 119 -2.81 2.71 20.64
CA PRO A 119 -2.90 2.98 19.23
C PRO A 119 -1.66 2.40 18.51
N GLU A 120 -1.90 1.54 17.53
CA GLU A 120 -0.89 0.88 16.70
C GLU A 120 -1.18 1.02 15.20
N GLY A 121 -0.24 0.58 14.38
CA GLY A 121 -0.41 0.52 12.92
C GLY A 121 -0.05 1.81 12.16
N LEU A 122 -0.37 1.79 10.87
CA LEU A 122 0.15 2.75 9.90
C LEU A 122 -0.33 4.19 10.10
N GLN A 123 -1.54 4.43 10.61
CA GLN A 123 -2.01 5.81 10.85
C GLN A 123 -1.33 6.45 12.07
N VAL A 124 -0.94 5.63 13.06
CA VAL A 124 -0.10 6.10 14.18
C VAL A 124 1.28 6.50 13.67
N LEU A 125 1.83 5.71 12.73
CA LEU A 125 3.09 6.03 12.07
C LEU A 125 2.96 7.30 11.21
N ASP A 126 1.83 7.53 10.54
CA ASP A 126 1.54 8.78 9.82
C ASP A 126 1.70 10.00 10.76
N GLU A 127 1.06 9.95 11.93
CA GLU A 127 1.14 11.01 12.95
C GLU A 127 2.56 11.22 13.48
N LEU A 128 3.32 10.15 13.71
CA LEU A 128 4.69 10.23 14.22
C LEU A 128 5.66 10.80 13.19
N VAL A 129 5.57 10.34 11.94
CA VAL A 129 6.51 10.69 10.86
C VAL A 129 6.29 12.11 10.32
N PHE A 130 5.06 12.62 10.39
CA PHE A 130 4.72 13.95 9.89
C PHE A 130 4.47 14.99 10.97
N ARG A 131 4.72 14.66 12.24
CA ARG A 131 4.63 15.63 13.34
C ARG A 131 5.58 16.81 13.13
N ARG A 132 5.17 17.98 13.60
CA ARG A 132 5.97 19.23 13.57
C ARG A 132 7.14 19.26 14.56
N THR A 133 7.18 18.33 15.53
CA THR A 133 8.24 18.23 16.54
C THR A 133 9.48 17.52 15.99
N THR A 134 10.61 17.57 16.71
CA THR A 134 11.86 16.94 16.30
C THR A 134 11.72 15.41 16.23
N LEU A 135 11.60 14.84 15.03
CA LEU A 135 11.41 13.38 14.85
C LEU A 135 12.52 12.53 15.49
N SER A 136 13.75 13.03 15.54
CA SER A 136 14.89 12.28 16.07
C SER A 136 14.76 11.97 17.57
N SER A 137 14.01 12.77 18.35
CA SER A 137 13.76 12.47 19.78
C SER A 137 12.75 11.34 19.98
N GLU A 138 11.87 11.08 19.01
CA GLU A 138 10.84 10.04 19.05
C GLU A 138 11.29 8.73 18.36
N ARG A 139 12.54 8.66 17.91
CA ARG A 139 13.11 7.49 17.22
C ARG A 139 12.86 6.17 17.96
N ARG A 140 12.94 6.18 19.29
CA ARG A 140 12.69 4.98 20.11
C ARG A 140 11.23 4.51 19.99
N LYS A 141 10.28 5.44 20.07
CA LYS A 141 8.85 5.13 19.94
C LYS A 141 8.54 4.59 18.54
N LEU A 142 9.11 5.22 17.51
CA LEU A 142 9.01 4.77 16.13
C LEU A 142 9.54 3.33 15.95
N LEU A 143 10.73 3.04 16.51
CA LEU A 143 11.31 1.70 16.41
C LEU A 143 10.50 0.65 17.15
N ASN A 144 9.91 0.97 18.30
CA ASN A 144 9.07 0.03 19.03
C ASN A 144 7.85 -0.41 18.20
N LEU A 145 7.19 0.53 17.51
CA LEU A 145 6.04 0.25 16.65
C LEU A 145 6.38 -0.49 15.35
N LEU A 146 7.67 -0.57 14.99
CA LEU A 146 8.16 -1.29 13.79
C LEU A 146 8.74 -2.68 14.12
N VAL A 147 8.71 -3.06 15.40
CA VAL A 147 9.29 -4.31 15.92
C VAL A 147 8.25 -5.14 16.70
N SER A 148 7.20 -4.50 17.22
CA SER A 148 5.95 -5.14 17.66
C SER A 148 5.26 -5.88 16.52
#